data_AF-I9SQG3-F1
#
_entry.id   AF-I9SQG3-F1
#
_cell.length_a   1.000
_cell.length_b   1.000
_cell.length_c   1.000
_cell.angle_alpha   90.00
_cell.angle_beta   90.00
_cell.angle_gamma   90.00
#
_symmetry.space_group_name_H-M   'P 1'
#
loop_
_entity.id
_entity.type
_entity.pdbx_description
1 polymer ?
#
loop_
_entity_poly.entity_id
_entity_poly.type
_entity_poly.pdbx_seq_one_letter_code
_entity_poly.pdbx_strand_id
1 'polypeptide(L)'
;MRKIILSVSILLSFTSLLKAQESSATKVFEYRPAPGQFINLLPAYANGDNEQTICNKCLEAFKTTQLVSLGGFGGYIVVGFDHSIINVPGEYDFKIDANAMDGPYGISSEPGIVLVSVDSNRNGLPDDEWYELKGSEYNNPQSIKNYTVTYTKPDRNDEDIKWVDNKFKFRK
;
A
#
# COMPACT_ATOMS: atom_id res chain seq x y z
N MET A 1 -29.72 -60.53 -33.13
CA MET A 1 -29.92 -59.20 -32.50
C MET A 1 -28.55 -58.55 -32.32
N ARG A 2 -28.23 -57.52 -33.11
CA ARG A 2 -26.95 -56.80 -33.05
C ARG A 2 -27.08 -55.68 -32.01
N LYS A 3 -26.27 -55.70 -30.94
CA LYS A 3 -26.19 -54.61 -29.96
C LYS A 3 -25.16 -53.59 -30.46
N ILE A 4 -25.61 -52.38 -30.76
CA ILE A 4 -24.76 -51.23 -31.09
C ILE A 4 -24.42 -50.54 -29.78
N ILE A 5 -23.14 -50.46 -29.43
CA ILE A 5 -22.66 -49.68 -28.30
C ILE A 5 -22.30 -48.29 -28.85
N LEU A 6 -23.09 -47.28 -28.52
CA LEU A 6 -22.70 -45.87 -28.69
C LEU A 6 -21.76 -45.51 -27.54
N SER A 7 -20.50 -45.25 -27.87
CA SER A 7 -19.58 -44.55 -26.97
C SER A 7 -19.77 -43.04 -27.18
N VAL A 8 -20.25 -42.36 -26.15
CA VAL A 8 -20.28 -40.89 -26.11
C VAL A 8 -18.98 -40.46 -25.42
N SER A 9 -18.01 -40.02 -26.21
CA SER A 9 -16.80 -39.40 -25.71
C SER A 9 -17.10 -37.94 -25.34
N ILE A 10 -17.28 -37.67 -24.05
CA ILE A 10 -17.37 -36.29 -23.55
C ILE A 10 -15.95 -35.73 -23.52
N LEU A 11 -15.63 -34.87 -24.48
CA LEU A 11 -14.44 -34.03 -24.44
C LEU A 11 -14.65 -32.99 -23.33
N LEU A 12 -14.14 -33.24 -22.12
CA LEU A 12 -13.99 -32.17 -21.12
C LEU A 12 -12.87 -31.25 -21.58
N SER A 13 -13.22 -30.17 -22.27
CA SER A 13 -12.31 -29.05 -22.48
C SER A 13 -12.03 -28.40 -21.13
N PHE A 14 -10.87 -28.71 -20.55
CA PHE A 14 -10.28 -27.92 -19.46
C PHE A 14 -9.85 -26.58 -20.05
N THR A 15 -10.78 -25.64 -20.18
CA THR A 15 -10.43 -24.23 -20.28
C THR A 15 -10.00 -23.82 -18.87
N SER A 16 -8.69 -23.90 -18.58
CA SER A 16 -8.14 -23.15 -17.46
C SER A 16 -8.55 -21.70 -17.65
N LEU A 17 -9.42 -21.20 -16.80
CA LEU A 17 -9.82 -19.81 -16.77
C LEU A 17 -8.55 -19.02 -16.42
N LEU A 18 -7.84 -18.53 -17.44
CA LEU A 18 -6.76 -17.57 -17.25
C LEU A 18 -7.43 -16.31 -16.71
N LYS A 19 -7.47 -16.18 -15.38
CA LYS A 19 -7.84 -14.91 -14.76
C LYS A 19 -6.80 -13.90 -15.24
N ALA A 20 -7.25 -12.82 -15.85
CA ALA A 20 -6.36 -11.73 -16.21
C ALA A 20 -5.68 -11.20 -14.94
N GLN A 21 -4.39 -10.91 -15.05
CA GLN A 21 -3.62 -10.29 -13.99
C GLN A 21 -4.19 -8.91 -13.68
N GLU A 22 -4.46 -8.61 -12.41
CA GLU A 22 -4.91 -7.28 -12.02
C GLU A 22 -3.74 -6.29 -12.15
N SER A 23 -3.97 -5.11 -12.72
CA SER A 23 -2.93 -4.08 -12.89
C SER A 23 -2.67 -3.24 -11.62
N SER A 24 -3.43 -3.48 -10.56
CA SER A 24 -3.37 -2.74 -9.30
C SER A 24 -3.26 -3.72 -8.11
N ALA A 25 -3.00 -3.18 -6.93
CA ALA A 25 -3.04 -3.95 -5.69
C ALA A 25 -4.41 -4.63 -5.53
N THR A 26 -4.38 -5.91 -5.15
CA THR A 26 -5.58 -6.75 -4.97
C THR A 26 -5.94 -6.93 -3.51
N LYS A 27 -5.06 -6.52 -2.59
CA LYS A 27 -5.26 -6.59 -1.15
C LYS A 27 -4.55 -5.46 -0.43
N VAL A 28 -5.15 -4.98 0.66
CA VAL A 28 -4.49 -4.15 1.67
C VAL A 28 -4.44 -4.97 2.95
N PHE A 29 -3.23 -5.23 3.45
CA PHE A 29 -2.99 -6.02 4.65
C PHE A 29 -3.03 -5.16 5.91
N GLU A 30 -2.36 -4.02 5.85
CA GLU A 30 -2.25 -3.09 6.96
C GLU A 30 -2.39 -1.67 6.46
N TYR A 31 -3.03 -0.83 7.26
CA TYR A 31 -3.07 0.60 7.08
C TYR A 31 -2.92 1.28 8.44
N ARG A 32 -1.78 1.93 8.65
CA ARG A 32 -1.43 2.61 9.89
C ARG A 32 -1.06 4.06 9.56
N PRO A 33 -2.05 4.94 9.40
CA PRO A 33 -1.76 6.34 9.15
C PRO A 33 -1.14 7.03 10.38
N ALA A 34 -0.22 7.95 10.13
CA ALA A 34 0.18 8.94 11.12
C ALA A 34 -0.84 10.07 11.18
N PRO A 35 -0.85 10.92 12.22
CA PRO A 35 -1.66 12.13 12.20
C PRO A 35 -1.32 13.05 11.01
N GLY A 36 -2.33 13.70 10.44
CA GLY A 36 -2.13 14.62 9.31
C GLY A 36 -3.42 15.16 8.72
N GLN A 37 -3.27 16.07 7.76
CA GLN A 37 -4.35 16.59 6.94
C GLN A 37 -4.95 15.41 6.13
N PHE A 38 -6.27 15.30 6.07
CA PHE A 38 -6.99 14.20 5.38
C PHE A 38 -7.04 12.83 6.05
N ILE A 39 -6.40 12.64 7.20
CA ILE A 39 -6.64 11.42 7.99
C ILE A 39 -8.11 11.35 8.38
N ASN A 40 -8.69 10.15 8.30
CA ASN A 40 -10.12 9.87 8.47
C ASN A 40 -11.04 10.45 7.40
N LEU A 41 -10.51 11.11 6.36
CA LEU A 41 -11.26 11.56 5.18
C LEU A 41 -10.90 10.72 3.94
N LEU A 42 -9.64 10.29 3.83
CA LEU A 42 -9.10 9.54 2.69
C LEU A 42 -8.36 8.26 3.16
N PRO A 43 -9.06 7.11 3.30
CA PRO A 43 -10.50 6.94 3.18
C PRO A 43 -11.27 7.44 4.41
N ALA A 44 -12.58 7.64 4.25
CA ALA A 44 -13.45 8.12 5.32
C ALA A 44 -13.60 7.09 6.45
N TYR A 45 -13.28 7.51 7.68
CA TYR A 45 -13.54 6.73 8.89
C TYR A 45 -14.99 6.88 9.32
N ALA A 46 -15.61 5.79 9.73
CA ALA A 46 -16.91 5.75 10.37
C ALA A 46 -16.80 5.07 11.74
N ASN A 47 -17.60 5.52 12.71
CA ASN A 47 -17.67 4.89 14.02
C ASN A 47 -17.97 3.39 13.89
N GLY A 48 -17.11 2.56 14.48
CA GLY A 48 -17.21 1.10 14.40
C GLY A 48 -16.36 0.47 13.29
N ASP A 49 -15.70 1.26 12.43
CA ASP A 49 -14.67 0.74 11.54
C ASP A 49 -13.55 0.11 12.36
N ASN A 50 -13.22 -1.13 12.01
CA ASN A 50 -12.04 -1.83 12.50
C ASN A 50 -10.95 -1.83 11.42
N GLU A 51 -9.81 -2.43 11.76
CA GLU A 51 -8.65 -2.51 10.86
C GLU A 51 -8.95 -3.16 9.51
N GLN A 52 -9.71 -4.26 9.50
CA GLN A 52 -10.07 -4.92 8.25
C GLN A 52 -10.99 -4.03 7.39
N THR A 53 -11.95 -3.34 8.02
CA THR A 53 -12.86 -2.43 7.32
C THR A 53 -12.11 -1.28 6.67
N ILE A 54 -11.16 -0.65 7.39
CA ILE A 54 -10.39 0.46 6.82
C ILE A 54 -9.45 -0.01 5.71
N CYS A 55 -8.83 -1.20 5.84
CA CYS A 55 -8.02 -1.79 4.76
C CYS A 55 -8.86 -2.04 3.50
N ASN A 56 -10.08 -2.56 3.66
CA ASN A 56 -10.99 -2.75 2.53
C ASN A 56 -11.36 -1.40 1.87
N LYS A 57 -11.59 -0.34 2.66
CA LYS A 57 -11.84 1.00 2.12
C LYS A 57 -10.64 1.56 1.35
N CYS A 58 -9.42 1.34 1.82
CA CYS A 58 -8.20 1.70 1.08
C CYS A 58 -8.13 0.94 -0.26
N LEU A 59 -8.44 -0.36 -0.27
CA LEU A 59 -8.47 -1.15 -1.49
C LEU A 59 -9.52 -0.63 -2.49
N GLU A 60 -10.71 -0.28 -2.02
CA GLU A 60 -11.74 0.33 -2.87
C GLU A 60 -11.32 1.70 -3.41
N ALA A 61 -10.60 2.50 -2.61
CA ALA A 61 -10.04 3.77 -3.07
C ALA A 61 -9.09 3.57 -4.28
N PHE A 62 -8.26 2.53 -4.27
CA PHE A 62 -7.39 2.21 -5.40
C PHE A 62 -8.16 1.88 -6.68
N LYS A 63 -9.30 1.17 -6.56
CA LYS A 63 -10.15 0.81 -7.70
C LYS A 63 -10.86 2.03 -8.29
N THR A 64 -11.15 3.04 -7.48
CA THR A 64 -11.82 4.28 -7.90
C THR A 64 -10.84 5.42 -8.15
N THR A 65 -9.53 5.16 -8.18
CA THR A 65 -8.45 6.16 -8.35
C THR A 65 -8.43 7.27 -7.28
N GLN A 66 -9.03 7.01 -6.13
CA GLN A 66 -9.00 7.90 -4.98
C GLN A 66 -7.68 7.73 -4.20
N LEU A 67 -7.16 8.83 -3.68
CA LEU A 67 -5.98 8.83 -2.83
C LEU A 67 -6.26 8.23 -1.44
N VAL A 68 -5.22 7.66 -0.84
CA VAL A 68 -5.18 7.24 0.57
C VAL A 68 -4.14 8.10 1.28
N SER A 69 -4.49 8.72 2.41
CA SER A 69 -3.57 9.57 3.17
C SER A 69 -2.76 8.74 4.17
N LEU A 70 -1.43 8.84 4.13
CA LEU A 70 -0.55 8.21 5.13
C LEU A 70 -0.29 9.11 6.35
N GLY A 71 -0.76 10.36 6.29
CA GLY A 71 -0.51 11.37 7.32
C GLY A 71 0.81 12.11 7.12
N GLY A 72 1.26 12.80 8.16
CA GLY A 72 2.45 13.66 8.09
C GLY A 72 3.77 12.89 8.04
N PHE A 73 4.06 12.06 9.04
CA PHE A 73 5.32 11.31 9.12
C PHE A 73 5.14 9.96 9.82
N GLY A 74 5.68 8.90 9.22
CA GLY A 74 5.76 7.56 9.83
C GLY A 74 4.51 6.68 9.66
N GLY A 75 3.50 7.15 8.95
CA GLY A 75 2.37 6.30 8.55
C GLY A 75 2.70 5.44 7.34
N TYR A 76 2.05 4.30 7.21
CA TYR A 76 2.31 3.33 6.15
C TYR A 76 1.06 2.55 5.72
N ILE A 77 1.17 1.91 4.56
CA ILE A 77 0.20 0.96 4.02
C ILE A 77 0.95 -0.23 3.44
N VAL A 78 0.45 -1.45 3.68
CA VAL A 78 0.99 -2.70 3.12
C VAL A 78 -0.02 -3.26 2.15
N VAL A 79 0.40 -3.46 0.90
CA VAL A 79 -0.45 -3.93 -0.19
C VAL A 79 0.07 -5.23 -0.79
N GLY A 80 -0.83 -6.04 -1.33
CA GLY A 80 -0.53 -7.28 -2.04
C GLY A 80 -1.03 -7.26 -3.48
N PHE A 81 -0.34 -8.00 -4.34
CA PHE A 81 -0.73 -8.26 -5.73
C PHE A 81 -1.11 -9.73 -5.88
N ASP A 82 -1.95 -10.07 -6.86
CA ASP A 82 -2.35 -11.46 -7.12
C ASP A 82 -1.32 -12.25 -7.96
N HIS A 83 -0.16 -11.66 -8.19
CA HIS A 83 0.95 -12.18 -8.98
C HIS A 83 2.26 -11.52 -8.52
N SER A 84 3.39 -12.15 -8.85
CA SER A 84 4.69 -11.53 -8.61
C SER A 84 4.95 -10.39 -9.60
N ILE A 85 5.36 -9.24 -9.10
CA ILE A 85 5.93 -8.17 -9.92
C ILE A 85 7.36 -8.58 -10.29
N ILE A 86 7.63 -8.75 -11.58
CA ILE A 86 8.92 -9.21 -12.07
C ILE A 86 9.80 -8.01 -12.37
N ASN A 87 11.00 -8.00 -11.78
CA ASN A 87 12.04 -7.04 -12.13
C ASN A 87 12.60 -7.36 -13.51
N VAL A 88 12.29 -6.52 -14.50
CA VAL A 88 12.80 -6.67 -15.87
C VAL A 88 13.87 -5.59 -16.11
N PRO A 89 15.14 -5.97 -16.33
CA PRO A 89 16.21 -5.00 -16.51
C PRO A 89 15.93 -4.00 -17.64
N GLY A 90 15.94 -2.71 -17.30
CA GLY A 90 15.71 -1.62 -18.25
C GLY A 90 14.25 -1.20 -18.43
N GLU A 91 13.31 -1.91 -17.79
CA GLU A 91 11.88 -1.61 -17.84
C GLU A 91 11.37 -1.09 -16.49
N TYR A 92 10.15 -0.53 -16.49
CA TYR A 92 9.45 -0.16 -15.27
C TYR A 92 8.63 -1.34 -14.74
N ASP A 93 8.88 -1.73 -13.49
CA ASP A 93 8.20 -2.87 -12.86
C ASP A 93 6.80 -2.50 -12.32
N PHE A 94 6.68 -1.33 -11.68
CA PHE A 94 5.42 -0.79 -11.16
C PHE A 94 5.51 0.73 -11.01
N LYS A 95 4.35 1.35 -10.80
CA LYS A 95 4.19 2.80 -10.56
C LYS A 95 3.36 3.01 -9.29
N ILE A 96 3.72 4.02 -8.51
CA ILE A 96 2.89 4.53 -7.42
C ILE A 96 2.39 5.92 -7.82
N ASP A 97 1.07 6.06 -7.89
CA ASP A 97 0.43 7.37 -8.06
C ASP A 97 0.36 8.10 -6.71
N ALA A 98 0.79 9.35 -6.70
CA ALA A 98 0.87 10.19 -5.50
C ALA A 98 0.33 11.60 -5.77
N ASN A 99 0.09 12.35 -4.70
CA ASN A 99 -0.34 13.75 -4.76
C ASN A 99 0.82 14.71 -5.10
N ALA A 100 1.52 14.44 -6.19
CA ALA A 100 2.56 15.34 -6.68
C ALA A 100 1.90 16.52 -7.41
N MET A 101 2.10 17.72 -6.89
CA MET A 101 1.64 18.96 -7.53
C MET A 101 2.84 19.77 -8.00
N ASP A 102 2.83 20.15 -9.28
CA ASP A 102 3.72 21.16 -9.82
C ASP A 102 2.91 22.46 -9.96
N GLY A 103 3.38 23.53 -9.31
CA GLY A 103 2.67 24.79 -9.23
C GLY A 103 3.61 26.00 -9.24
N PRO A 104 3.07 27.21 -9.44
CA PRO A 104 3.87 28.44 -9.56
C PRO A 104 4.67 28.80 -8.29
N TYR A 105 4.41 28.11 -7.17
CA TYR A 105 5.11 28.30 -5.89
C TYR A 105 6.02 27.13 -5.50
N GLY A 106 6.26 26.18 -6.42
CA GLY A 106 7.15 25.04 -6.23
C GLY A 106 6.46 23.69 -6.40
N ILE A 107 7.27 22.64 -6.36
CA ILE A 107 6.83 21.24 -6.41
C ILE A 107 6.44 20.83 -4.99
N SER A 108 5.18 20.49 -4.77
CA SER A 108 4.75 19.75 -3.58
C SER A 108 4.83 18.27 -3.89
N SER A 109 5.79 17.59 -3.27
CA SER A 109 5.89 16.13 -3.31
C SER A 109 5.82 15.61 -1.89
N GLU A 110 5.05 14.56 -1.69
CA GLU A 110 4.93 13.82 -0.43
C GLU A 110 5.68 12.49 -0.60
N PRO A 111 7.03 12.49 -0.51
CA PRO A 111 7.83 11.30 -0.80
C PRO A 111 7.64 10.23 0.29
N GLY A 112 7.47 8.99 -0.15
CA GLY A 112 7.45 7.81 0.72
C GLY A 112 8.67 6.93 0.53
N ILE A 113 8.98 6.12 1.55
CA ILE A 113 9.93 5.02 1.42
C ILE A 113 9.16 3.82 0.87
N VAL A 114 9.69 3.19 -0.18
CA VAL A 114 9.09 1.99 -0.76
C VAL A 114 9.90 0.79 -0.31
N LEU A 115 9.24 -0.15 0.35
CA LEU A 115 9.80 -1.47 0.62
C LEU A 115 9.04 -2.50 -0.22
N VAL A 116 9.75 -3.55 -0.64
CA VAL A 116 9.19 -4.69 -1.36
C VAL A 116 9.55 -5.98 -0.65
N SER A 117 8.65 -6.95 -0.70
CA SER A 117 8.87 -8.30 -0.18
C SER A 117 8.27 -9.31 -1.16
N VAL A 118 8.91 -10.47 -1.25
CA VAL A 118 8.41 -11.61 -2.01
C VAL A 118 7.84 -12.62 -1.01
N ASP A 119 6.61 -13.09 -1.26
CA ASP A 119 6.00 -14.19 -0.48
C ASP A 119 6.73 -15.49 -0.77
N SER A 120 7.86 -15.67 -0.09
CA SER A 120 8.82 -16.74 -0.33
C SER A 120 8.34 -18.05 0.31
N ASN A 121 7.63 -17.92 1.43
CA ASN A 121 7.09 -19.02 2.20
C ASN A 121 5.70 -19.49 1.69
N ARG A 122 5.06 -18.70 0.81
CA ARG A 122 3.78 -18.95 0.13
C ARG A 122 2.57 -19.02 1.05
N ASN A 123 2.58 -18.27 2.15
CA ASN A 123 1.47 -18.19 3.08
C ASN A 123 0.48 -17.05 2.73
N GLY A 124 0.82 -16.20 1.75
CA GLY A 124 0.01 -15.06 1.35
C GLY A 124 -0.04 -13.93 2.38
N LEU A 125 0.97 -13.82 3.25
CA LEU A 125 1.12 -12.82 4.31
C LEU A 125 2.38 -11.97 4.09
N PRO A 126 2.39 -10.71 4.57
CA PRO A 126 3.54 -9.80 4.47
C PRO A 126 4.62 -10.08 5.54
N ASP A 127 4.96 -11.34 5.80
CA ASP A 127 5.83 -11.76 6.91
C ASP A 127 7.22 -12.29 6.49
N ASP A 128 7.54 -12.21 5.20
CA ASP A 128 8.88 -12.45 4.67
C ASP A 128 9.80 -11.21 4.81
N GLU A 129 11.06 -11.35 4.41
CA GLU A 129 12.05 -10.26 4.46
C GLU A 129 11.65 -9.09 3.55
N TRP A 130 11.85 -7.87 4.04
CA TRP A 130 11.54 -6.62 3.34
C TRP A 130 12.80 -5.90 2.88
N TYR A 131 12.78 -5.38 1.66
CA TYR A 131 13.90 -4.67 1.04
C TYR A 131 13.49 -3.24 0.66
N GLU A 132 14.23 -2.24 1.16
CA GLU A 132 14.05 -0.84 0.76
C GLU A 132 14.55 -0.62 -0.68
N LEU A 133 13.69 -0.05 -1.53
CA LEU A 133 14.10 0.45 -2.83
C LEU A 133 14.88 1.76 -2.67
N LYS A 134 16.06 1.82 -3.28
CA LYS A 134 16.93 3.00 -3.20
C LYS A 134 16.31 4.17 -3.97
N GLY A 135 15.63 5.07 -3.26
CA GLY A 135 15.14 6.34 -3.77
C GLY A 135 16.23 7.41 -3.94
N SER A 136 15.83 8.59 -4.43
CA SER A 136 16.74 9.73 -4.69
C SER A 136 17.54 10.17 -3.46
N GLU A 137 16.92 10.11 -2.27
CA GLU A 137 17.53 10.54 -1.01
C GLU A 137 18.24 9.41 -0.25
N TYR A 138 18.33 8.20 -0.83
CA TYR A 138 18.80 7.00 -0.11
C TYR A 138 20.24 7.16 0.41
N ASN A 139 21.15 7.68 -0.44
CA ASN A 139 22.57 7.88 -0.14
C ASN A 139 22.91 9.31 0.31
N ASN A 140 21.91 10.18 0.49
CA ASN A 140 22.18 11.54 0.91
C ASN A 140 22.71 11.53 2.36
N PRO A 141 23.93 12.05 2.63
CA PRO A 141 24.49 12.07 3.98
C PRO A 141 23.72 12.97 4.96
N GLN A 142 22.84 13.85 4.46
CA GLN A 142 21.94 14.65 5.29
C GLN A 142 20.66 13.90 5.69
N SER A 143 20.36 12.76 5.05
CA SER A 143 19.21 11.93 5.41
C SER A 143 19.42 11.26 6.76
N ILE A 144 18.50 11.47 7.69
CA ILE A 144 18.52 10.82 9.00
C ILE A 144 17.78 9.48 8.88
N LYS A 145 18.52 8.38 8.93
CA LYS A 145 17.96 7.03 8.99
C LYS A 145 17.54 6.68 10.43
N ASN A 146 16.63 5.71 10.57
CA ASN A 146 16.08 5.26 11.87
C ASN A 146 15.54 6.43 12.71
N TYR A 147 14.85 7.37 12.06
CA TYR A 147 14.20 8.48 12.73
C TYR A 147 12.80 8.04 13.19
N THR A 148 12.44 8.40 14.42
CA THR A 148 11.18 7.98 15.04
C THR A 148 10.48 9.20 15.60
N VAL A 149 9.17 9.29 15.35
CA VAL A 149 8.28 10.28 15.96
C VAL A 149 7.23 9.53 16.77
N THR A 150 6.99 9.98 18.00
CA THR A 150 5.91 9.50 18.86
C THR A 150 4.87 10.60 18.98
N TYR A 151 3.66 10.32 18.49
CA TYR A 151 2.51 11.19 18.60
C TYR A 151 1.73 10.88 19.88
N THR A 152 1.26 11.93 20.56
CA THR A 152 0.39 11.81 21.74
C THR A 152 -1.01 12.28 21.37
N LYS A 153 -2.01 11.44 21.66
CA LYS A 153 -3.42 11.79 21.46
C LYS A 153 -3.75 13.06 22.28
N PRO A 154 -4.34 14.11 21.68
CA PRO A 154 -4.76 15.29 22.41
C PRO A 154 -5.97 15.00 23.30
N ASP A 155 -6.15 15.80 24.34
CA ASP A 155 -7.28 15.65 25.27
C ASP A 155 -8.59 16.17 24.64
N ARG A 156 -8.46 17.13 23.72
CA ARG A 156 -9.57 17.73 22.97
C ARG A 156 -9.33 17.68 21.47
N ASN A 157 -10.41 17.68 20.70
CA ASN A 157 -10.33 17.62 19.23
C ASN A 157 -9.84 18.92 18.57
N ASP A 158 -9.82 20.03 19.30
CA ASP A 158 -9.35 21.34 18.84
C ASP A 158 -7.92 21.67 19.27
N GLU A 159 -7.23 20.72 19.89
CA GLU A 159 -5.83 20.86 20.32
C GLU A 159 -4.86 20.29 19.28
N ASP A 160 -3.67 20.91 19.22
CA ASP A 160 -2.57 20.39 18.43
C ASP A 160 -2.10 19.02 18.94
N ILE A 161 -1.77 18.14 18.00
CA ILE A 161 -1.24 16.81 18.30
C ILE A 161 0.23 16.97 18.71
N LYS A 162 0.49 16.77 20.00
CA LYS A 162 1.84 16.80 20.55
C LYS A 162 2.65 15.63 20.02
N TRP A 163 3.92 15.88 19.70
CA TRP A 163 4.83 14.83 19.27
C TRP A 163 6.25 15.07 19.79
N VAL A 164 7.02 13.99 19.90
CA VAL A 164 8.44 13.99 20.24
C VAL A 164 9.18 13.11 19.25
N ASP A 165 10.41 13.47 18.89
CA ASP A 165 11.27 12.64 18.06
C ASP A 165 12.43 12.03 18.85
N ASN A 166 13.10 11.04 18.26
CA ASN A 166 14.30 10.43 18.83
C ASN A 166 15.57 11.29 18.69
N LYS A 167 15.45 12.53 18.23
CA LYS A 167 16.54 13.52 18.11
C LYS A 167 16.35 14.70 19.07
N PHE A 168 15.33 14.65 19.94
CA PHE A 168 14.91 15.71 20.85
C PHE A 168 14.64 17.06 20.18
N LYS A 169 14.29 17.08 18.88
CA LYS A 169 13.83 18.30 18.23
C LYS A 169 12.33 18.44 18.46
N PHE A 170 11.97 19.39 19.31
CA PHE A 170 10.59 19.84 19.46
C PHE A 170 10.27 20.81 18.33
N ARG A 171 9.20 20.55 17.58
CA ARG A 171 8.45 21.62 16.92
C ARG A 171 7.10 21.71 17.61
N LYS A 172 6.84 22.89 18.17
CA LYS A 172 5.52 23.28 18.68
C LYS A 172 4.52 23.30 17.55
#